data_AF-A0A960P9Y5-F1
#
_entry.id   AF-A0A960P9Y5-F1
#
_cell.length_a   1.000
_cell.length_b   1.000
_cell.length_c   1.000
_cell.angle_alpha   90.00
_cell.angle_beta   90.00
_cell.angle_gamma   90.00
#
_symmetry.space_group_name_H-M   'P 1'
#
loop_
_entity.id
_entity.type
_entity.pdbx_description
1 polymer ?
#
loop_
_entity_poly.entity_id
_entity_poly.type
_entity_poly.pdbx_seq_one_letter_code
_entity_poly.pdbx_strand_id
1 'polypeptide(L)'
;MRHPGWNVAQLNVGRLLAPTDSPLVAEFMEALEPVNALADASPGFVWRFQTEDGNATAERPFDDDTILVNFSTWESVEALTDYVYRSVHTEYLRRRREWFARMDEAFTVLWWVPSGHRPTVAEAVGRLDNLRAHGPTARAFTFRHRFDPETRDPNGADDGDARPA
;
A
#
# COMPACT_ATOMS: atom_id res chain seq x y z
N MET A 1 6.34 7.73 14.47
CA MET A 1 6.45 9.15 14.81
C MET A 1 6.15 9.92 13.52
N ARG A 2 5.66 11.16 13.57
CA ARG A 2 5.56 11.98 12.35
C ARG A 2 6.95 12.49 12.00
N HIS A 3 7.27 12.52 10.71
CA HIS A 3 8.53 13.07 10.19
C HIS A 3 8.20 14.31 9.34
N PRO A 4 8.57 15.53 9.79
CA PRO A 4 8.33 16.73 9.02
C PRO A 4 8.93 16.61 7.60
N GLY A 5 8.16 16.98 6.58
CA GLY A 5 8.59 16.87 5.18
C GLY A 5 8.46 15.48 4.56
N TRP A 6 8.01 14.47 5.30
CA TRP A 6 7.88 13.09 4.82
C TRP A 6 6.52 12.50 5.13
N ASN A 7 6.05 11.65 4.21
CA ASN A 7 4.90 10.78 4.37
C ASN A 7 5.33 9.32 4.14
N VAL A 8 4.53 8.38 4.62
CA VAL A 8 4.71 6.96 4.30
C VAL A 8 3.71 6.55 3.21
N ALA A 9 4.23 5.99 2.13
CA ALA A 9 3.44 5.34 1.10
C ALA A 9 3.37 3.83 1.39
N GLN A 10 2.26 3.21 0.98
CA GLN A 10 2.00 1.79 1.20
C GLN A 10 1.29 1.20 -0.02
N LEU A 11 1.77 0.06 -0.49
CA LEU A 11 1.13 -0.75 -1.53
C LEU A 11 0.74 -2.11 -0.93
N ASN A 12 -0.46 -2.56 -1.24
CA ASN A 12 -0.93 -3.94 -1.09
C ASN A 12 -1.25 -4.52 -2.46
N VAL A 13 -0.84 -5.77 -2.67
CA VAL A 13 -1.21 -6.60 -3.81
C VAL A 13 -1.98 -7.80 -3.27
N GLY A 14 -3.06 -8.18 -3.92
CA GLY A 14 -3.84 -9.35 -3.54
C GLY A 14 -4.35 -10.07 -4.78
N ARG A 15 -4.14 -11.38 -4.85
CA ARG A 15 -4.74 -12.23 -5.88
C ARG A 15 -6.09 -12.75 -5.43
N LEU A 16 -7.16 -12.38 -6.13
CA LEU A 16 -8.50 -12.90 -5.89
C LEU A 16 -8.57 -14.40 -6.20
N LEU A 17 -9.47 -15.11 -5.52
CA LEU A 17 -9.78 -16.51 -5.79
C LEU A 17 -10.63 -16.72 -7.05
N ALA A 18 -11.30 -15.66 -7.52
CA ALA A 18 -12.15 -15.66 -8.70
C ALA A 18 -12.17 -14.26 -9.36
N PRO A 19 -12.66 -14.14 -10.61
CA PRO A 19 -12.88 -12.84 -11.26
C PRO A 19 -13.79 -11.91 -10.44
N THR A 20 -13.67 -10.59 -10.67
CA THR A 20 -14.36 -9.55 -9.88
C THR A 20 -15.89 -9.58 -9.95
N ASP A 21 -16.46 -10.19 -10.99
CA ASP A 21 -17.91 -10.38 -11.16
C ASP A 21 -18.43 -11.68 -10.52
N SER A 22 -17.54 -12.47 -9.92
CA SER A 22 -17.92 -13.72 -9.27
C SER A 22 -18.65 -13.46 -7.94
N PRO A 23 -19.73 -14.22 -7.64
CA PRO A 23 -20.38 -14.18 -6.33
C PRO A 23 -19.42 -14.50 -5.16
N LEU A 24 -18.32 -15.23 -5.43
CA LEU A 24 -17.33 -15.56 -4.41
C LEU A 24 -16.65 -14.32 -3.82
N VAL A 25 -16.42 -13.28 -4.63
CA VAL A 25 -15.70 -12.07 -4.21
C VAL A 25 -16.61 -10.85 -4.07
N ALA A 26 -17.90 -10.99 -4.37
CA ALA A 26 -18.87 -9.88 -4.37
C ALA A 26 -18.89 -9.09 -3.06
N GLU A 27 -18.94 -9.77 -1.90
CA GLU A 27 -18.92 -9.12 -0.58
C GLU A 27 -17.68 -8.22 -0.41
N PHE A 28 -16.51 -8.68 -0.84
CA PHE A 28 -15.28 -7.90 -0.78
C PHE A 28 -15.32 -6.71 -1.75
N MET A 29 -15.83 -6.91 -2.96
CA MET A 29 -15.96 -5.84 -3.96
C MET A 29 -16.91 -4.74 -3.48
N GLU A 30 -18.05 -5.10 -2.88
CA GLU A 30 -19.01 -4.16 -2.27
C GLU A 30 -18.40 -3.39 -1.09
N ALA A 31 -17.46 -3.99 -0.37
CA ALA A 31 -16.78 -3.37 0.76
C ALA A 31 -15.70 -2.33 0.35
N LEU A 32 -15.27 -2.31 -0.92
CA LEU A 32 -14.18 -1.42 -1.36
C LEU A 32 -14.50 0.06 -1.12
N GLU A 33 -15.68 0.52 -1.52
CA GLU A 33 -16.07 1.92 -1.36
C GLU A 33 -16.18 2.34 0.12
N PRO A 34 -16.89 1.62 1.00
CA PRO A 34 -16.92 1.92 2.43
C PRO A 34 -15.53 1.91 3.09
N VAL A 35 -14.67 0.96 2.75
CA VAL A 35 -13.31 0.84 3.31
C VAL A 35 -12.40 1.98 2.82
N ASN A 36 -12.57 2.40 1.56
CA ASN A 36 -11.88 3.56 1.00
C ASN A 36 -12.35 4.87 1.64
N ALA A 37 -13.67 5.07 1.80
CA ALA A 37 -14.22 6.24 2.47
C ALA A 37 -13.77 6.33 3.95
N LEU A 38 -13.63 5.18 4.61
CA LEU A 38 -13.05 5.11 5.95
C LEU A 38 -11.58 5.55 5.96
N ALA A 39 -10.79 5.18 4.96
CA ALA A 39 -9.42 5.67 4.82
C ALA A 39 -9.42 7.19 4.65
N ASP A 40 -10.24 7.70 3.73
CA ASP A 40 -10.35 9.14 3.42
C ASP A 40 -10.73 9.98 4.67
N ALA A 41 -11.51 9.42 5.60
CA ALA A 41 -11.90 10.08 6.85
C ALA A 41 -10.94 9.81 8.03
N SER A 42 -9.92 8.96 7.86
CA SER A 42 -9.04 8.56 8.97
C SER A 42 -7.98 9.63 9.28
N PRO A 43 -7.69 9.89 10.57
CA PRO A 43 -6.64 10.82 10.96
C PRO A 43 -5.29 10.46 10.33
N GLY A 44 -4.70 11.43 9.64
CA GLY A 44 -3.40 11.30 8.97
C GLY A 44 -3.39 10.52 7.67
N PHE A 45 -4.55 10.25 7.10
CA PHE A 45 -4.65 9.95 5.68
C PHE A 45 -4.25 11.17 4.84
N VAL A 46 -3.44 10.95 3.80
CA VAL A 46 -2.97 12.02 2.90
C VAL A 46 -3.54 11.86 1.50
N TRP A 47 -3.47 10.64 0.95
CA TRP A 47 -3.86 10.35 -0.43
C TRP A 47 -4.02 8.86 -0.65
N ARG A 48 -4.81 8.46 -1.65
CA ARG A 48 -4.79 7.10 -2.20
C ARG A 48 -4.87 7.14 -3.70
N PHE A 49 -4.31 6.13 -4.32
CA PHE A 49 -4.47 5.91 -5.75
C PHE A 49 -5.95 5.66 -6.05
N GLN A 50 -6.41 6.24 -7.15
CA GLN A 50 -7.75 6.10 -7.70
C GLN A 50 -7.62 6.17 -9.22
N THR A 51 -8.43 5.39 -9.93
CA THR A 51 -8.60 5.55 -11.39
C THR A 51 -9.54 6.71 -11.70
N GLU A 52 -9.72 7.04 -12.98
CA GLU A 52 -10.70 8.04 -13.42
C GLU A 52 -12.13 7.74 -12.92
N ASP A 53 -12.47 6.46 -12.72
CA ASP A 53 -13.75 6.02 -12.15
C ASP A 53 -13.74 5.96 -10.60
N GLY A 54 -12.69 6.49 -9.95
CA GLY A 54 -12.56 6.53 -8.49
C GLY A 54 -12.12 5.21 -7.83
N ASN A 55 -11.90 4.16 -8.62
CA ASN A 55 -11.63 2.80 -8.15
C ASN A 55 -10.28 2.26 -8.64
N ALA A 56 -9.23 2.40 -7.80
CA ALA A 56 -7.86 1.91 -8.06
C ALA A 56 -7.76 0.46 -8.53
N THR A 57 -8.76 -0.40 -8.27
CA THR A 57 -8.78 -1.78 -8.76
C THR A 57 -8.95 -1.91 -10.28
N ALA A 58 -9.28 -0.82 -10.98
CA ALA A 58 -9.46 -0.81 -12.43
C ALA A 58 -8.15 -0.64 -13.21
N GLU A 59 -7.12 -0.02 -12.63
CA GLU A 59 -5.77 -0.07 -13.21
C GLU A 59 -5.18 -1.42 -12.84
N ARG A 60 -4.94 -2.25 -13.84
CA ARG A 60 -4.32 -3.57 -13.72
C ARG A 60 -2.84 -3.43 -14.04
N PRO A 61 -1.98 -3.04 -13.08
CA PRO A 61 -0.54 -2.92 -13.34
C PRO A 61 0.14 -4.28 -13.53
N PHE A 62 -0.59 -5.36 -13.30
CA PHE A 62 -0.18 -6.72 -13.57
C PHE A 62 -1.06 -7.27 -14.69
N ASP A 63 -0.48 -8.04 -15.62
CA ASP A 63 -1.19 -8.76 -16.69
C ASP A 63 -2.01 -9.96 -16.13
N ASP A 64 -2.76 -9.73 -15.05
CA ASP A 64 -3.60 -10.71 -14.37
C ASP A 64 -4.80 -9.99 -13.73
N ASP A 65 -5.97 -10.21 -14.33
CA ASP A 65 -7.25 -9.60 -13.96
C ASP A 65 -7.75 -9.97 -12.56
N THR A 66 -7.12 -10.95 -11.92
CA THR A 66 -7.42 -11.36 -10.55
C THR A 66 -6.54 -10.63 -9.53
N ILE A 67 -5.56 -9.84 -9.96
CA ILE A 67 -4.71 -9.05 -9.07
C ILE A 67 -5.35 -7.70 -8.78
N LEU A 68 -5.62 -7.46 -7.51
CA LEU A 68 -6.01 -6.15 -7.01
C LEU A 68 -4.82 -5.45 -6.36
N VAL A 69 -4.76 -4.14 -6.56
CA VAL A 69 -3.83 -3.25 -5.87
C VAL A 69 -4.59 -2.23 -5.03
N ASN A 70 -4.10 -1.97 -3.83
CA ASN A 70 -4.49 -0.82 -3.03
C ASN A 70 -3.25 -0.05 -2.64
N PHE A 71 -3.30 1.26 -2.80
CA PHE A 71 -2.14 2.11 -2.70
C PHE A 71 -2.52 3.43 -2.03
N SER A 72 -1.87 3.75 -0.91
CA SER A 72 -2.19 4.91 -0.09
C SER A 72 -0.96 5.55 0.54
N THR A 73 -1.10 6.83 0.91
CA THR A 73 -0.07 7.65 1.55
C THR A 73 -0.63 8.25 2.84
N TRP A 74 0.19 8.25 3.88
CA TRP A 74 -0.18 8.63 5.25
C TRP A 74 0.91 9.51 5.88
N GLU A 75 0.53 10.34 6.84
CA GLU A 75 1.46 11.25 7.54
C GLU A 75 2.48 10.50 8.44
N SER A 76 2.20 9.24 8.78
CA SER A 76 3.10 8.40 9.59
C SER A 76 2.71 6.92 9.51
N VAL A 77 3.67 6.04 9.84
CA VAL A 77 3.43 4.59 9.94
C VAL A 77 2.38 4.27 11.01
N GLU A 78 2.30 5.07 12.07
CA GLU A 78 1.32 4.91 13.15
C GLU A 78 -0.10 5.22 12.69
N ALA A 79 -0.30 6.32 11.96
CA ALA A 79 -1.62 6.66 11.41
C ALA A 79 -2.14 5.54 10.49
N LEU A 80 -1.27 5.04 9.60
CA LEU A 80 -1.57 3.88 8.77
C LEU A 80 -1.84 2.62 9.62
N THR A 81 -1.04 2.36 10.66
CA THR A 81 -1.23 1.20 11.55
C THR A 81 -2.59 1.27 12.25
N ASP A 82 -2.99 2.44 12.74
CA ASP A 82 -4.27 2.63 13.42
C ASP A 82 -5.45 2.43 12.46
N TYR A 83 -5.37 2.93 11.22
CA TYR A 83 -6.35 2.62 10.19
C TYR A 83 -6.44 1.10 9.93
N VAL A 84 -5.30 0.43 9.74
CA VAL A 84 -5.27 -1.00 9.36
C VAL A 84 -5.79 -1.90 10.48
N TYR A 85 -5.43 -1.64 11.75
CA TYR A 85 -5.65 -2.58 12.86
C TYR A 85 -6.64 -2.12 13.93
N ARG A 86 -7.09 -0.86 13.92
CA ARG A 86 -8.06 -0.33 14.90
C ARG A 86 -9.37 0.12 14.27
N SER A 87 -9.60 -0.24 13.00
CA SER A 87 -10.83 0.05 12.29
C SER A 87 -11.52 -1.23 11.80
N VAL A 88 -12.70 -1.08 11.18
CA VAL A 88 -13.43 -2.18 10.54
C VAL A 88 -12.63 -2.86 9.43
N HIS A 89 -11.56 -2.24 8.92
CA HIS A 89 -10.61 -2.87 8.01
C HIS A 89 -10.04 -4.19 8.57
N THR A 90 -9.89 -4.28 9.89
CA THR A 90 -9.40 -5.48 10.59
C THR A 90 -10.26 -6.72 10.33
N GLU A 91 -11.58 -6.56 10.18
CA GLU A 91 -12.49 -7.69 9.94
C GLU A 91 -12.26 -8.30 8.55
N TYR A 92 -12.04 -7.46 7.54
CA TYR A 92 -11.67 -7.92 6.20
C TYR A 92 -10.28 -8.58 6.18
N LEU A 93 -9.31 -8.06 6.95
CA LEU A 93 -8.00 -8.71 7.08
C LEU A 93 -8.11 -10.11 7.70
N ARG A 94 -8.98 -10.30 8.69
CA ARG A 94 -9.22 -11.60 9.33
C ARG A 94 -9.82 -12.60 8.35
N ARG A 95 -10.77 -12.15 7.53
CA ARG A 95 -11.51 -12.95 6.56
C ARG A 95 -10.86 -13.01 5.17
N ARG A 96 -9.73 -12.33 4.94
CA ARG A 96 -9.08 -12.22 3.62
C ARG A 96 -8.93 -13.51 2.83
N ARG A 97 -8.80 -14.66 3.48
CA ARG A 97 -8.69 -15.99 2.83
C ARG A 97 -9.97 -16.48 2.17
N GLU A 98 -11.10 -15.83 2.44
CA GLU A 98 -12.38 -16.08 1.78
C GLU A 98 -12.38 -15.52 0.35
N TRP A 99 -11.57 -14.49 0.08
CA TRP A 99 -11.56 -13.77 -1.20
C TRP A 99 -10.22 -13.81 -1.92
N PHE A 100 -9.12 -13.95 -1.18
CA PHE A 100 -7.76 -13.90 -1.71
C PHE A 100 -7.02 -15.23 -1.58
N ALA A 101 -6.32 -15.59 -2.64
CA ALA A 101 -5.34 -16.65 -2.64
C ALA A 101 -4.18 -16.32 -1.70
N ARG A 102 -3.58 -17.36 -1.13
CA ARG A 102 -2.33 -17.21 -0.36
C ARG A 102 -1.22 -16.78 -1.32
N MET A 103 -0.49 -15.74 -0.93
CA MET A 103 0.74 -15.32 -1.60
C MET A 103 1.94 -15.80 -0.78
N ASP A 104 2.90 -16.46 -1.44
CA ASP A 104 4.11 -16.94 -0.80
C ASP A 104 5.23 -15.88 -0.77
N GLU A 105 5.13 -14.89 -1.65
CA GLU A 105 6.01 -13.72 -1.69
C GLU A 105 5.42 -12.53 -0.93
N ALA A 106 6.26 -11.51 -0.68
CA ALA A 106 5.80 -10.25 -0.12
C ALA A 106 4.71 -9.63 -1.01
N PHE A 107 3.65 -9.14 -0.38
CA PHE A 107 2.49 -8.54 -1.06
C PHE A 107 2.10 -7.19 -0.44
N THR A 108 2.79 -6.77 0.61
CA THR A 108 2.64 -5.46 1.24
C THR A 108 4.02 -4.82 1.36
N VAL A 109 4.15 -3.57 0.92
CA VAL A 109 5.38 -2.78 1.05
C VAL A 109 5.06 -1.37 1.54
N LEU A 110 5.92 -0.84 2.39
CA LEU A 110 5.93 0.55 2.86
C LEU A 110 7.23 1.22 2.42
N TRP A 111 7.19 2.51 2.11
CA TRP A 111 8.38 3.32 1.86
C TRP A 111 8.10 4.78 2.20
N TRP A 112 9.16 5.54 2.45
CA TRP A 112 9.05 6.97 2.68
C TRP A 112 9.01 7.73 1.36
N VAL A 113 8.19 8.79 1.33
CA VAL A 113 8.11 9.72 0.20
C VAL A 113 8.09 11.17 0.71
N PRO A 114 8.66 12.12 -0.05
CA PRO A 114 8.55 13.53 0.30
C PRO A 114 7.09 13.96 0.46
N SER A 115 6.81 14.86 1.39
CA SER A 115 5.46 15.38 1.58
C SER A 115 4.99 16.08 0.31
N GLY A 116 3.76 15.79 -0.11
CA GLY A 116 3.20 16.25 -1.39
C GLY A 116 3.51 15.37 -2.60
N HIS A 117 4.46 14.43 -2.50
CA HIS A 117 4.70 13.44 -3.55
C HIS A 117 3.53 12.45 -3.63
N ARG A 118 3.04 12.24 -4.85
CA ARG A 118 2.05 11.21 -5.18
C ARG A 118 2.78 10.13 -5.96
N PRO A 119 3.16 9.01 -5.32
CA PRO A 119 3.99 8.04 -5.99
C PRO A 119 3.19 7.35 -7.10
N THR A 120 3.88 6.90 -8.14
CA THR A 120 3.24 6.24 -9.29
C THR A 120 3.08 4.75 -9.02
N VAL A 121 2.23 4.08 -9.81
CA VAL A 121 2.12 2.62 -9.74
C VAL A 121 3.44 1.93 -10.08
N ALA A 122 4.17 2.44 -11.09
CA ALA A 122 5.49 1.93 -11.46
C ALA A 122 6.50 2.06 -10.30
N GLU A 123 6.50 3.18 -9.58
CA GLU A 123 7.32 3.35 -8.38
C GLU A 123 6.93 2.32 -7.31
N ALA A 124 5.64 2.19 -7.02
CA ALA A 124 5.13 1.27 -5.99
C ALA A 124 5.48 -0.20 -6.28
N VAL A 125 5.36 -0.64 -7.55
CA VAL A 125 5.78 -1.97 -8.00
C VAL A 125 7.28 -2.16 -7.82
N GLY A 126 8.10 -1.17 -8.25
CA GLY A 126 9.55 -1.23 -8.06
C GLY A 126 9.96 -1.35 -6.58
N ARG A 127 9.22 -0.72 -5.66
CA ARG A 127 9.43 -0.88 -4.21
C ARG A 127 9.09 -2.28 -3.73
N LEU A 128 7.99 -2.85 -4.21
CA LEU A 128 7.61 -4.22 -3.86
C LEU A 128 8.63 -5.25 -4.37
N ASP A 129 9.12 -5.07 -5.59
CA ASP A 129 10.15 -5.94 -6.17
C ASP A 129 11.47 -5.83 -5.41
N ASN A 130 11.86 -4.62 -4.97
CA ASN A 130 13.01 -4.44 -4.10
C ASN A 130 12.87 -5.22 -2.78
N LEU A 131 11.69 -5.13 -2.14
CA LEU A 131 11.39 -5.87 -0.90
C LEU A 131 11.45 -7.39 -1.11
N ARG A 132 10.96 -7.90 -2.24
CA ARG A 132 11.00 -9.34 -2.58
C ARG A 132 12.44 -9.82 -2.81
N ALA A 133 13.25 -9.02 -3.50
CA ALA A 133 14.61 -9.39 -3.86
C ALA A 133 15.60 -9.28 -2.67
N HIS A 134 15.42 -8.29 -1.79
CA HIS A 134 16.43 -7.93 -0.79
C HIS A 134 15.94 -8.05 0.66
N GLY A 135 14.64 -8.31 0.88
CA GLY A 135 14.03 -8.17 2.19
C GLY A 135 13.90 -6.69 2.60
N PRO A 136 13.53 -6.42 3.87
CA PRO A 136 13.29 -5.05 4.32
C PRO A 136 14.56 -4.19 4.32
N THR A 137 14.51 -3.06 3.64
CA THR A 137 15.56 -2.03 3.57
C THR A 137 14.96 -0.64 3.80
N ALA A 138 15.80 0.40 3.95
CA ALA A 138 15.30 1.78 4.02
C ALA A 138 14.53 2.20 2.75
N ARG A 139 14.86 1.59 1.59
CA ARG A 139 14.18 1.82 0.32
C ARG A 139 12.80 1.17 0.25
N ALA A 140 12.58 0.03 0.90
CA ALA A 140 11.32 -0.71 0.87
C ALA A 140 11.20 -1.63 2.09
N PHE A 141 10.16 -1.44 2.90
CA PHE A 141 10.06 -2.09 4.20
C PHE A 141 8.64 -2.53 4.56
N THR A 142 8.45 -3.01 5.79
CA THR A 142 7.17 -3.58 6.26
C THR A 142 6.78 -3.00 7.61
N PHE A 143 5.53 -3.21 8.05
CA PHE A 143 5.12 -2.84 9.41
C PHE A 143 6.01 -3.44 10.52
N ARG A 144 6.59 -4.62 10.27
CA ARG A 144 7.45 -5.35 11.24
C ARG A 144 8.88 -4.79 11.31
N HIS A 145 9.41 -4.32 10.18
CA HIS A 145 10.76 -3.77 10.09
C HIS A 145 10.63 -2.34 9.58
N ARG A 146 10.68 -1.37 10.49
CA ARG A 146 10.52 0.05 10.18
C ARG A 146 11.88 0.72 10.07
N PHE A 147 11.95 1.75 9.24
CA PHE A 147 13.11 2.61 9.06
C PHE A 147 12.68 4.06 9.23
N ASP A 148 13.60 4.94 9.59
CA ASP A 148 13.39 6.39 9.51
C ASP A 148 13.63 6.88 8.08
N PRO A 149 12.96 7.94 7.62
CA PRO A 149 13.13 8.49 6.26
C PRO A 149 14.56 8.97 5.98
N GLU A 150 15.32 9.31 7.01
CA GLU A 150 16.72 9.72 6.89
C GLU A 150 17.70 8.55 6.91
N THR A 151 17.21 7.31 7.08
CA THR A 151 18.06 6.12 7.10
C THR A 151 18.65 5.91 5.71
N ARG A 152 19.97 6.09 5.58
CA ARG A 152 20.68 5.77 4.34
C ARG A 152 20.89 4.28 4.23
N ASP A 153 20.59 3.74 3.06
CA ASP A 153 20.96 2.37 2.70
C ASP A 153 22.46 2.34 2.40
N PRO A 154 23.30 1.60 3.15
CA PRO A 154 24.75 1.61 2.96
C PRO A 154 25.20 1.11 1.57
N ASN A 155 24.31 0.44 0.84
CA ASN A 155 24.54 -0.09 -0.52
C ASN A 155 23.65 0.56 -1.60
N GLY A 156 22.87 1.59 -1.28
CA GLY A 156 21.96 2.23 -2.22
C GLY A 156 22.68 3.25 -3.11
N ALA A 157 22.69 3.03 -4.42
CA ALA A 157 22.98 4.10 -5.37
C ALA A 157 22.01 5.27 -5.12
N ASP A 158 22.57 6.46 -5.06
CA ASP A 158 21.90 7.73 -4.79
C ASP A 158 21.04 8.09 -6.00
N ASP A 159 19.83 7.52 -6.09
CA ASP A 159 18.87 7.84 -7.14
C ASP A 159 18.17 9.15 -6.79
N GLY A 160 18.91 10.27 -6.87
CA GLY A 160 18.39 11.63 -7.03
C GLY A 160 17.17 12.02 -6.18
N ASP A 161 17.04 11.48 -4.96
CA ASP A 161 15.86 11.70 -4.14
C ASP A 161 15.91 13.15 -3.65
N ALA A 162 15.00 13.96 -4.19
CA ALA A 162 14.92 15.37 -3.89
C ALA A 162 14.58 15.51 -2.40
N ARG A 163 15.62 15.78 -1.59
CA ARG A 163 15.45 16.20 -0.20
C ARG A 163 14.47 17.37 -0.18
N PRO A 164 13.40 17.33 0.61
CA PRO A 164 12.60 18.52 0.83
C PRO A 164 13.50 19.61 1.45
N ALA A 165 13.38 20.83 0.93
CA ALA A 165 14.17 22.00 1.32
C ALA A 165 13.80 22.55 2.70
#